data_AF-A0AAW2M3P8-F1
#
_entry.id   AF-A0AAW2M3P8-F1
#
_cell.length_a   1.000
_cell.length_b   1.000
_cell.length_c   1.000
_cell.angle_alpha   90.00
_cell.angle_beta   90.00
_cell.angle_gamma   90.00
#
_symmetry.space_group_name_H-M   'P 1'
#
loop_
_entity.id
_entity.type
_entity.pdbx_description
1 polymer ?
#
loop_
_entity_poly.entity_id
_entity_poly.type
_entity_poly.pdbx_seq_one_letter_code
_entity_poly.pdbx_strand_id
1 'polypeptide(L)'
;MIEGSSVQEHGVKMLSLVEKLKDLKTDLEKETYINVILQSLPSSFDSFIVNYNMNGLDKDLHELINMLVQYEELIEKFAPSVLVGETSTSEAKGIGAGH
;
A
#
# COMPACT_ATOMS: atom_id res chain seq x y z
N MET A 1 -6.74 -5.96 -4.31
CA MET A 1 -5.73 -6.12 -3.24
C MET A 1 -6.43 -6.01 -1.88
N ILE A 2 -5.84 -6.51 -0.79
CA ILE A 2 -6.39 -6.33 0.58
C ILE A 2 -5.43 -5.45 1.40
N GLU A 3 -5.89 -4.94 2.54
CA GLU A 3 -5.06 -4.11 3.42
C GLU A 3 -3.80 -4.86 3.90
N GLY A 4 -2.64 -4.18 3.92
CA GLY A 4 -1.36 -4.73 4.38
C GLY A 4 -0.67 -5.74 3.44
N SER A 5 -1.20 -5.99 2.25
CA SER A 5 -0.49 -6.78 1.22
C SER A 5 0.36 -5.90 0.31
N SER A 6 1.52 -6.40 -0.12
CA SER A 6 2.50 -5.63 -0.91
C SER A 6 1.92 -5.05 -2.20
N VAL A 7 1.99 -3.73 -2.33
CA VAL A 7 1.67 -3.00 -3.57
C VAL A 7 2.59 -3.41 -4.71
N GLN A 8 3.89 -3.64 -4.45
CA GLN A 8 4.84 -4.03 -5.49
C GLN A 8 4.43 -5.36 -6.14
N GLU A 9 4.10 -6.37 -5.34
CA GLU A 9 3.65 -7.67 -5.87
C GLU A 9 2.36 -7.56 -6.65
N HIS A 10 1.41 -6.76 -6.15
CA HIS A 10 0.16 -6.48 -6.84
C HIS A 10 0.40 -5.77 -8.18
N GLY A 11 1.27 -4.75 -8.20
CA GLY A 11 1.65 -4.02 -9.41
C GLY A 11 2.27 -4.92 -10.49
N VAL A 12 3.18 -5.82 -10.10
CA VAL A 12 3.76 -6.82 -11.03
C VAL A 12 2.67 -7.73 -11.61
N LYS A 13 1.74 -8.22 -10.77
CA LYS A 13 0.61 -9.05 -11.24
C LYS A 13 -0.27 -8.29 -12.23
N MET A 14 -0.53 -7.00 -11.97
CA MET A 14 -1.32 -6.16 -12.86
C MET A 14 -0.62 -5.94 -14.20
N LEU A 15 0.69 -5.65 -14.22
CA LEU A 15 1.46 -5.52 -15.46
C LEU A 15 1.40 -6.80 -16.31
N SER A 16 1.61 -7.97 -15.69
CA SER A 16 1.50 -9.25 -16.41
C SER A 16 0.09 -9.51 -16.95
N LEU A 17 -0.96 -9.02 -16.29
CA LEU A 17 -2.33 -9.11 -16.81
C LEU A 17 -2.52 -8.20 -18.02
N VAL A 18 -2.00 -6.96 -17.97
CA VAL A 18 -2.04 -6.02 -19.10
C VAL A 18 -1.34 -6.60 -20.33
N GLU A 19 -0.16 -7.19 -20.15
CA GLU A 19 0.56 -7.85 -21.25
C GLU A 19 -0.27 -8.96 -21.89
N LYS A 20 -0.88 -9.83 -21.08
CA LYS A 20 -1.76 -10.90 -21.58
C LYS A 20 -2.99 -10.36 -22.32
N LEU A 21 -3.57 -9.26 -21.85
CA LEU A 21 -4.72 -8.63 -22.51
C LEU A 21 -4.31 -8.02 -23.86
N LYS A 22 -3.14 -7.37 -23.93
CA LYS A 22 -2.56 -6.90 -25.19
C LYS A 22 -2.34 -8.06 -26.18
N ASP A 23 -1.83 -9.20 -25.72
CA ASP A 23 -1.63 -10.39 -26.56
C ASP A 23 -2.95 -10.96 -27.10
N LEU A 24 -4.04 -10.83 -26.33
CA LEU A 24 -5.39 -11.18 -26.75
C LEU A 24 -6.02 -10.16 -27.71
N LYS A 25 -5.28 -9.15 -28.15
CA LYS A 25 -5.72 -8.06 -29.05
C LYS A 25 -6.96 -7.33 -28.52
N THR A 26 -7.04 -7.16 -27.19
CA THR A 26 -8.07 -6.31 -26.61
C THR A 26 -7.67 -4.85 -26.82
N ASP A 27 -8.47 -4.09 -27.57
CA ASP A 27 -8.30 -2.64 -27.75
C ASP A 27 -8.80 -1.89 -26.50
N LEU A 28 -8.10 -2.08 -25.38
CA LEU A 28 -8.33 -1.32 -24.15
C LEU A 28 -7.35 -0.16 -24.06
N GLU A 29 -7.88 1.01 -23.73
CA GLU A 29 -7.11 2.22 -23.52
C GLU A 29 -6.26 2.13 -22.24
N LYS A 30 -5.14 2.86 -22.20
CA LYS A 30 -4.23 2.93 -21.05
C LYS A 30 -4.98 3.30 -19.77
N GLU A 31 -5.91 4.25 -19.89
CA GLU A 31 -6.76 4.80 -18.84
C GLU A 31 -7.63 3.70 -18.20
N THR A 32 -8.05 2.71 -19.00
CA THR A 32 -8.82 1.57 -18.47
C THR A 32 -7.97 0.75 -17.51
N TYR A 33 -6.74 0.43 -17.88
CA TYR A 33 -5.83 -0.32 -17.00
C TYR A 33 -5.50 0.46 -15.73
N ILE A 34 -5.25 1.76 -15.85
CA ILE A 34 -5.02 2.66 -14.71
C ILE A 34 -6.22 2.62 -13.75
N ASN A 35 -7.44 2.78 -14.28
CA ASN A 35 -8.65 2.76 -13.46
C ASN A 35 -8.85 1.41 -12.74
N VAL A 36 -8.58 0.29 -13.41
CA VAL A 36 -8.64 -1.04 -12.78
C VAL A 36 -7.62 -1.17 -11.66
N ILE A 37 -6.40 -0.67 -11.83
CA ILE A 37 -5.39 -0.66 -10.76
C ILE A 37 -5.90 0.19 -9.59
N LEU A 38 -6.34 1.42 -9.83
CA LEU A 38 -6.81 2.32 -8.76
C LEU A 38 -7.99 1.72 -7.99
N GLN A 39 -8.97 1.11 -8.67
CA GLN A 39 -10.12 0.48 -8.02
C GLN A 39 -9.78 -0.81 -7.26
N SER A 40 -8.62 -1.41 -7.55
CA SER A 40 -8.17 -2.62 -6.86
C SER A 40 -7.45 -2.35 -5.54
N LEU A 41 -7.16 -1.08 -5.23
CA LEU A 41 -6.48 -0.67 -4.01
C LEU A 41 -7.42 -0.71 -2.79
N PRO A 42 -6.90 -0.96 -1.58
CA PRO A 42 -7.69 -0.85 -0.36
C PRO A 42 -7.92 0.62 0.02
N SER A 43 -8.86 0.87 0.94
CA SER A 43 -9.29 2.21 1.33
C SER A 43 -8.19 3.09 1.94
N SER A 44 -7.10 2.51 2.45
CA SER A 44 -5.93 3.28 2.90
C SER A 44 -5.30 4.13 1.78
N PHE A 45 -5.56 3.80 0.51
CA PHE A 45 -5.09 4.55 -0.65
C PHE A 45 -6.10 5.59 -1.17
N ASP A 46 -7.26 5.80 -0.53
CA ASP A 46 -8.29 6.73 -1.00
C ASP A 46 -7.73 8.16 -1.17
N SER A 47 -6.87 8.61 -0.26
CA SER A 47 -6.21 9.92 -0.35
C SER A 47 -5.28 10.01 -1.56
N PHE A 48 -4.58 8.92 -1.90
CA PHE A 48 -3.77 8.85 -3.12
C PHE A 48 -4.66 8.96 -4.36
N ILE A 49 -5.78 8.22 -4.42
CA ILE A 49 -6.71 8.21 -5.56
C ILE A 49 -7.29 9.60 -5.80
N VAL A 50 -7.76 10.28 -4.75
CA VAL A 50 -8.26 11.66 -4.86
C VAL A 50 -7.17 12.60 -5.39
N ASN A 51 -5.96 12.52 -4.85
CA ASN A 51 -4.84 13.35 -5.29
C ASN A 51 -4.43 13.06 -6.75
N TYR A 52 -4.40 11.79 -7.14
CA TYR A 52 -4.07 11.38 -8.51
C TYR A 52 -5.09 11.93 -9.51
N ASN A 53 -6.38 11.76 -9.21
CA ASN A 53 -7.47 12.25 -10.06
C ASN A 53 -7.51 13.78 -10.16
N MET A 54 -7.29 14.48 -9.05
CA MET A 54 -7.33 15.95 -9.03
C MET A 54 -6.17 16.60 -9.80
N ASN A 55 -4.98 16.00 -9.74
CA ASN A 55 -3.80 16.56 -10.41
C ASN A 55 -3.75 16.26 -11.92
N GLY A 56 -4.66 15.43 -12.44
CA GLY A 56 -4.72 15.10 -13.87
C GLY A 56 -3.40 14.51 -14.39
N LEU A 57 -2.75 13.65 -13.59
CA LEU A 57 -1.43 13.13 -13.91
C LEU A 57 -1.53 12.13 -15.06
N ASP A 58 -1.03 12.50 -16.24
CA ASP A 58 -0.84 11.57 -17.34
C ASP A 58 0.39 10.70 -17.04
N LYS A 59 0.14 9.50 -16.50
CA LYS A 59 1.16 8.53 -16.12
C LYS A 59 1.07 7.26 -16.93
N ASP A 60 2.21 6.63 -17.16
CA ASP A 60 2.22 5.23 -17.59
C ASP A 60 2.02 4.28 -16.39
N LEU A 61 1.81 3.00 -16.68
CA LEU A 61 1.51 2.01 -15.66
C LEU A 61 2.67 1.77 -14.70
N HIS A 62 3.91 1.81 -15.17
CA HIS A 62 5.09 1.65 -14.32
C HIS A 62 5.28 2.85 -13.39
N GLU A 63 5.08 4.06 -13.92
CA GLU A 63 5.08 5.27 -13.08
C GLU A 63 4.02 5.23 -11.99
N LEU A 64 2.78 4.84 -12.34
CA LEU A 64 1.69 4.70 -11.38
C LEU A 64 2.05 3.70 -10.27
N ILE A 65 2.57 2.52 -10.64
CA ILE A 65 2.96 1.49 -9.66
C ILE A 65 4.08 2.01 -8.75
N ASN A 66 5.09 2.69 -9.29
CA ASN A 66 6.17 3.26 -8.49
C ASN A 66 5.67 4.34 -7.52
N MET A 67 4.68 5.14 -7.92
CA MET A 67 4.05 6.12 -7.03
C MET A 67 3.28 5.44 -5.91
N LEU A 68 2.57 4.35 -6.20
CA LEU A 68 1.83 3.57 -5.21
C LEU A 68 2.78 2.90 -4.20
N VAL A 69 3.91 2.36 -4.64
CA VAL A 69 4.94 1.76 -3.74
C VAL A 69 5.52 2.82 -2.80
N GLN A 70 5.88 3.99 -3.32
CA GLN A 70 6.35 5.10 -2.47
C GLN A 70 5.28 5.56 -1.48
N TYR A 71 4.01 5.52 -1.88
CA TYR A 71 2.90 5.86 -1.00
C TYR A 71 2.68 4.80 0.09
N GLU A 72 2.80 3.50 -0.22
CA GLU A 72 2.77 2.41 0.76
C GLU A 72 3.83 2.61 1.85
N GLU A 73 5.09 2.85 1.46
CA GLU A 73 6.19 3.13 2.40
C GLU A 73 5.92 4.37 3.28
N LEU A 74 5.27 5.39 2.70
CA LEU A 74 4.87 6.59 3.44
C LEU A 74 3.81 6.26 4.49
N ILE A 75 2.76 5.53 4.11
CA ILE A 75 1.71 5.13 5.06
C ILE A 75 2.32 4.31 6.18
N GLU A 76 3.21 3.35 5.90
CA GLU A 76 3.86 2.54 6.93
C GLU A 76 4.71 3.38 7.90
N LYS A 77 5.44 4.36 7.38
CA LYS A 77 6.27 5.26 8.21
C LYS A 77 5.44 6.18 9.10
N PHE A 78 4.28 6.64 8.62
CA PHE A 78 3.42 7.61 9.31
C PHE A 78 2.23 6.98 10.01
N ALA A 79 2.01 5.67 9.84
CA ALA A 79 1.07 4.91 10.64
C ALA A 79 1.46 5.11 12.10
N PRO A 80 0.51 5.47 12.99
CA PRO A 80 0.80 5.50 14.41
C PRO A 80 1.30 4.11 14.77
N SER A 81 2.54 4.02 15.25
CA SER A 81 3.06 2.81 15.85
C SER A 81 2.06 2.38 16.90
N VAL A 82 1.25 1.36 16.58
CA VAL A 82 0.46 0.69 17.60
C VAL A 82 1.51 0.08 18.51
N LEU A 83 1.72 0.78 19.62
CA LEU A 83 2.47 0.36 20.78
C LEU A 83 2.16 -1.12 21.04
N VAL A 84 3.03 -2.01 20.60
CA VAL A 84 3.07 -3.38 21.13
C VAL A 84 3.46 -3.21 22.59
N GLY A 85 2.44 -3.22 23.44
CA GLY A 85 2.59 -3.20 24.88
C GLY A 85 3.23 -4.51 25.31
N GLU A 86 4.55 -4.52 25.39
CA GLU A 86 5.29 -5.51 26.15
C GLU A 86 5.64 -4.87 27.49
N THR A 87 4.96 -5.39 28.52
CA THR A 87 5.05 -4.97 29.91
C THR A 87 6.50 -4.88 30.38
N SER A 88 6.92 -3.72 30.86
CA SER A 88 8.12 -3.59 31.68
C SER A 88 7.91 -4.42 32.95
N THR A 89 8.56 -5.59 33.05
CA THR A 89 8.75 -6.26 34.34
C THR A 89 9.76 -5.43 35.13
N SER A 90 9.28 -4.56 36.01
CA SER A 90 10.11 -4.00 37.07
C SER A 90 10.33 -5.07 38.13
N GLU A 91 11.52 -5.65 38.19
CA GLU A 91 11.97 -6.34 39.41
C GLU A 91 12.30 -5.28 40.46
N ALA A 92 11.32 -4.97 41.31
CA ALA A 92 11.53 -4.19 42.51
C ALA A 92 12.11 -5.10 43.61
N LYS A 93 13.35 -4.82 43.97
CA LYS A 93 14.15 -5.45 45.03
C LYS A 93 13.51 -5.23 46.41
N GLY A 94 12.92 -6.28 46.99
CA GLY A 94 12.41 -6.28 48.36
C GLY A 94 13.50 -6.59 49.39
N ILE A 95 13.86 -5.58 50.17
CA ILE A 95 14.65 -5.65 51.41
C ILE A 95 13.76 -6.11 52.57
N GLY A 96 14.32 -6.91 53.49
CA GLY A 96 13.58 -7.66 54.53
C GLY A 96 13.17 -6.89 55.79
N ALA A 97 12.44 -7.60 56.68
CA ALA A 97 12.55 -7.63 58.15
C ALA A 97 11.24 -8.15 58.81
N GLY A 98 11.38 -9.01 59.82
CA GLY A 98 10.45 -9.06 60.96
C GLY A 98 9.55 -10.29 61.12
N HIS A 99 10.01 -11.29 61.90
CA HIS A 99 9.48 -11.60 63.23
C HIS A 99 10.46 -12.49 63.99
#